data_AF-A0A2G2QXW2-F1
#
_entry.id   AF-A0A2G2QXW2-F1
#
_cell.length_a   1.000
_cell.length_b   1.000
_cell.length_c   1.000
_cell.angle_alpha   90.00
_cell.angle_beta   90.00
_cell.angle_gamma   90.00
#
_symmetry.space_group_name_H-M   'P 1'
#
loop_
_entity.id
_entity.type
_entity.pdbx_description
1 polymer ?
#
loop_
_entity_poly.entity_id
_entity_poly.type
_entity_poly.pdbx_seq_one_letter_code
_entity_poly.pdbx_strand_id
1 'polypeptide(L)'
;MQSCDECPGSTQCSGYNLHFVLVKVYDFYRSGKTNKFDILFSLNEDDEQLLERYTQNIERACWTKAALLAIVEILTRLSKSGDLGGNGGGGDDLESVIYDTIKLARDAFSTFPWHLQELVEQAPDLYAQIQEQCPDEDLCAQISKRTFIKICKSIAYA
;
A
#
# COMPACT_ATOMS: atom_id res chain seq x y z
N MET A 1 -17.31 -4.90 -7.65
CA MET A 1 -16.50 -5.15 -6.44
C MET A 1 -17.26 -5.93 -5.35
N GLN A 2 -18.38 -6.63 -5.65
CA GLN A 2 -19.18 -7.31 -4.61
C GLN A 2 -18.48 -8.51 -3.93
N SER A 3 -17.64 -9.28 -4.63
CA SER A 3 -17.02 -10.51 -4.08
C SER A 3 -15.93 -10.27 -3.03
N CYS A 4 -15.24 -9.13 -3.05
CA CYS A 4 -14.15 -8.81 -2.12
C CYS A 4 -14.62 -8.13 -0.84
N ASP A 5 -15.89 -7.70 -0.82
CA ASP A 5 -16.60 -7.10 0.32
C ASP A 5 -17.61 -8.07 0.95
N GLU A 6 -17.99 -9.14 0.23
CA GLU A 6 -18.87 -10.18 0.74
C GLU A 6 -18.15 -11.09 1.73
N CYS A 7 -18.53 -10.96 3.00
CA CYS A 7 -18.05 -11.77 4.11
C CYS A 7 -19.09 -12.85 4.48
N PRO A 8 -19.00 -14.10 3.98
CA PRO A 8 -19.83 -15.17 4.50
C PRO A 8 -19.31 -15.58 5.90
N GLY A 9 -19.76 -14.86 6.93
CA GLY A 9 -19.77 -15.37 8.31
C GLY A 9 -18.66 -14.92 9.28
N SER A 10 -17.66 -14.11 8.91
CA SER A 10 -16.69 -13.59 9.90
C SER A 10 -16.06 -12.24 9.55
N THR A 11 -16.44 -11.24 10.35
CA THR A 11 -15.83 -9.95 10.71
C THR A 11 -14.94 -9.07 9.81
N GLN A 12 -14.18 -9.51 8.79
CA GLN A 12 -13.46 -8.59 7.88
C GLN A 12 -13.22 -9.21 6.49
N CYS A 13 -13.41 -8.43 5.42
CA CYS A 13 -13.33 -8.90 4.03
C CYS A 13 -11.89 -9.27 3.62
N SER A 14 -11.71 -10.13 2.61
CA SER A 14 -10.38 -10.63 2.22
C SER A 14 -9.35 -9.53 1.90
N GLY A 15 -9.77 -8.44 1.25
CA GLY A 15 -8.88 -7.30 1.00
C GLY A 15 -8.41 -6.60 2.28
N TYR A 16 -9.25 -6.54 3.32
CA TYR A 16 -8.91 -5.96 4.62
C TYR A 16 -8.05 -6.88 5.48
N ASN A 17 -8.06 -8.19 5.28
CA ASN A 17 -7.10 -9.04 6.01
C ASN A 17 -5.75 -9.10 5.30
N LEU A 18 -5.74 -9.12 3.96
CA LEU A 18 -4.50 -9.26 3.19
C LEU A 18 -3.62 -8.01 3.22
N HIS A 19 -4.17 -6.82 3.44
CA HIS A 19 -3.33 -5.60 3.45
C HIS A 19 -2.28 -5.64 4.56
N PHE A 20 -2.58 -6.19 5.75
CA PHE A 20 -1.60 -6.32 6.83
C PHE A 20 -0.39 -7.17 6.42
N VAL A 21 -0.62 -8.24 5.66
CA VAL A 21 0.45 -9.07 5.11
C VAL A 21 1.28 -8.27 4.10
N LEU A 22 0.63 -7.51 3.21
CA LEU A 22 1.33 -6.67 2.24
C LEU A 22 2.14 -5.55 2.90
N VAL A 23 1.66 -4.95 4.00
CA VAL A 23 2.45 -3.99 4.77
C VAL A 23 3.71 -4.63 5.36
N LYS A 24 3.61 -5.85 5.92
CA LYS A 24 4.79 -6.59 6.39
C LYS A 24 5.76 -6.93 5.26
N VAL A 25 5.24 -7.34 4.10
CA VAL A 25 6.04 -7.58 2.89
C VAL A 25 6.81 -6.31 2.51
N TYR A 26 6.16 -5.14 2.53
CA TYR A 26 6.82 -3.86 2.29
C TYR A 26 7.94 -3.60 3.31
N ASP A 27 7.71 -3.82 4.60
CA ASP A 27 8.72 -3.61 5.65
C ASP A 27 9.92 -4.55 5.47
N PHE A 28 9.70 -5.81 5.08
CA PHE A 28 10.77 -6.73 4.74
C PHE A 28 11.54 -6.29 3.49
N TYR A 29 10.84 -5.83 2.45
CA TYR A 29 11.47 -5.33 1.24
C TYR A 29 12.31 -4.07 1.52
N ARG A 30 11.79 -3.13 2.33
CA ARG A 30 12.48 -1.92 2.78
C ARG A 30 13.72 -2.22 3.62
N SER A 31 13.71 -3.29 4.42
CA SER A 31 14.88 -3.75 5.19
C SER A 31 15.90 -4.56 4.38
N GLY A 32 15.70 -4.69 3.06
CA GLY A 32 16.65 -5.33 2.14
C GLY A 32 16.35 -6.80 1.84
N LYS A 33 15.29 -7.39 2.41
CA LYS A 33 14.83 -8.73 2.03
C LYS A 33 13.97 -8.64 0.78
N THR A 34 14.58 -8.79 -0.39
CA THR A 34 13.88 -8.70 -1.68
C THR A 34 13.54 -10.06 -2.30
N ASN A 35 14.12 -11.15 -1.77
CA ASN A 35 13.82 -12.50 -2.23
C ASN A 35 12.45 -12.95 -1.71
N LYS A 36 11.57 -13.37 -2.63
CA LYS A 36 10.22 -13.86 -2.32
C LYS A 36 10.21 -14.93 -1.23
N PHE A 37 11.10 -15.92 -1.30
CA PHE A 37 11.12 -17.01 -0.33
C PHE A 37 11.56 -16.50 1.05
N ASP A 38 12.56 -15.63 1.11
CA ASP A 38 13.02 -15.04 2.38
C ASP A 38 11.94 -14.19 3.04
N ILE A 39 11.14 -13.45 2.24
CA ILE A 39 9.98 -12.69 2.72
C ILE A 39 8.93 -13.66 3.26
N LEU A 40 8.56 -14.69 2.51
CA LEU A 40 7.56 -15.68 2.94
C LEU A 40 8.00 -16.43 4.21
N PHE A 41 9.26 -16.85 4.30
CA PHE A 41 9.82 -17.47 5.51
C PHE A 41 9.95 -16.53 6.71
N SER A 42 9.88 -15.21 6.48
CA SER A 42 9.90 -14.22 7.56
C SER A 42 8.50 -13.87 8.07
N LEU A 43 7.45 -14.31 7.38
CA LEU A 43 6.08 -14.20 7.85
C LEU A 43 5.84 -15.19 8.99
N ASN A 44 4.94 -14.86 9.91
CA ASN A 44 4.59 -15.75 11.00
C ASN A 44 3.51 -16.76 10.56
N GLU A 45 3.23 -17.76 11.39
CA GLU A 45 2.26 -18.82 11.09
C GLU A 45 0.84 -18.25 10.83
N ASP A 46 0.46 -17.14 11.49
CA ASP A 46 -0.81 -16.46 11.26
C ASP A 46 -0.88 -15.82 9.85
N ASP A 47 0.20 -15.18 9.41
CA ASP A 47 0.32 -14.57 8.09
C ASP A 47 0.30 -15.64 6.99
N GLU A 48 0.99 -16.77 7.21
CA GLU A 48 0.96 -17.92 6.32
C GLU A 48 -0.45 -18.51 6.23
N GLN A 49 -1.15 -18.69 7.35
CA GLN A 49 -2.55 -19.14 7.35
C GLN A 49 -3.49 -18.18 6.62
N LEU A 50 -3.28 -16.87 6.76
CA LEU A 50 -4.02 -15.87 6.00
C LEU A 50 -3.73 -16.02 4.50
N LEU A 51 -2.46 -16.13 4.11
CA LEU A 51 -2.08 -16.35 2.73
C LEU A 51 -2.68 -17.66 2.19
N GLU A 52 -2.58 -18.78 2.88
CA GLU A 52 -3.15 -20.06 2.44
C GLU A 52 -4.67 -20.00 2.26
N ARG A 53 -5.37 -19.44 3.26
CA ARG A 53 -6.84 -19.26 3.24
C ARG A 53 -7.31 -18.43 2.05
N TYR A 54 -6.49 -17.46 1.63
CA TYR A 54 -6.87 -16.44 0.67
C TYR A 54 -6.15 -16.60 -0.68
N THR A 55 -5.16 -17.47 -0.84
CA THR A 55 -4.47 -17.69 -2.13
C THR A 55 -5.23 -18.65 -3.05
N GLN A 56 -6.01 -19.58 -2.50
CA GLN A 56 -6.65 -20.63 -3.30
C GLN A 56 -7.90 -20.17 -4.10
N ASN A 57 -8.57 -19.08 -3.71
CA ASN A 57 -9.86 -18.69 -4.31
C ASN A 57 -10.11 -17.18 -4.42
N ILE A 58 -9.09 -16.34 -4.24
CA ILE A 58 -9.30 -14.88 -4.34
C ILE A 58 -9.13 -14.37 -5.75
N GLU A 59 -10.10 -13.57 -6.17
CA GLU A 59 -10.03 -12.75 -7.37
C GLU A 59 -8.94 -11.69 -7.27
N ARG A 60 -8.24 -11.44 -8.38
CA ARG A 60 -7.26 -10.34 -8.55
C ARG A 60 -7.74 -9.00 -7.97
N ALA A 61 -9.04 -8.75 -7.98
CA ALA A 61 -9.66 -7.57 -7.39
C ALA A 61 -9.36 -7.42 -5.88
N CYS A 62 -9.32 -8.50 -5.10
CA CYS A 62 -9.12 -8.38 -3.65
C CYS A 62 -7.64 -8.17 -3.30
N TRP A 63 -6.72 -8.75 -4.09
CA TRP A 63 -5.28 -8.43 -4.02
C TRP A 63 -5.01 -6.97 -4.38
N THR A 64 -5.71 -6.46 -5.39
CA THR A 64 -5.64 -5.05 -5.75
C THR A 64 -6.12 -4.17 -4.61
N LYS A 65 -7.31 -4.45 -4.05
CA LYS A 65 -7.81 -3.71 -2.88
C LYS A 65 -6.84 -3.77 -1.70
N ALA A 66 -6.30 -4.94 -1.38
CA ALA A 66 -5.32 -5.11 -0.32
C ALA A 66 -4.06 -4.27 -0.55
N ALA A 67 -3.52 -4.28 -1.77
CA ALA A 67 -2.33 -3.50 -2.12
C ALA A 67 -2.58 -2.00 -1.99
N LEU A 68 -3.74 -1.53 -2.44
CA LEU A 68 -4.14 -0.13 -2.32
C LEU A 68 -4.30 0.30 -0.86
N LEU A 69 -4.97 -0.51 -0.02
CA LEU A 69 -5.09 -0.27 1.42
C LEU A 69 -3.71 -0.27 2.11
N ALA A 70 -2.83 -1.19 1.73
CA ALA A 70 -1.47 -1.25 2.27
C ALA A 70 -0.68 0.02 1.94
N ILE A 71 -0.77 0.54 0.71
CA ILE A 71 -0.12 1.81 0.31
C ILE A 71 -0.62 2.98 1.17
N VAL A 72 -1.93 3.08 1.38
CA VAL A 72 -2.51 4.12 2.26
C VAL A 72 -1.94 4.00 3.67
N GLU A 73 -1.94 2.79 4.24
CA GLU A 73 -1.41 2.57 5.58
C GLU A 73 0.09 2.92 5.70
N ILE A 74 0.91 2.52 4.72
CA ILE A 74 2.36 2.81 4.70
C ILE A 74 2.60 4.32 4.68
N LEU A 75 1.91 5.05 3.80
CA LEU A 75 2.04 6.51 3.71
C LEU A 75 1.58 7.20 4.99
N THR A 76 0.46 6.75 5.58
CA THR A 76 -0.03 7.25 6.87
C THR A 76 0.96 6.97 8.02
N ARG A 77 1.62 5.80 8.03
CA ARG A 77 2.65 5.46 9.03
C ARG A 77 3.87 6.38 8.91
N LEU A 78 4.33 6.66 7.69
CA LEU A 78 5.45 7.58 7.45
C LEU A 78 5.12 9.02 7.87
N SER A 79 3.86 9.44 7.68
CA SER A 79 3.39 10.74 8.19
C SER A 79 3.47 10.78 9.72
N LYS A 80 3.01 9.72 10.41
CA LYS A 80 3.06 9.61 11.88
C LYS A 80 4.47 9.57 12.46
N SER A 81 5.43 8.94 11.78
CA SER A 81 6.82 8.85 12.26
C SER A 81 7.60 10.15 12.07
N GLY A 82 7.06 11.14 11.35
CA GLY A 82 7.80 12.34 10.97
C GLY A 82 8.85 12.08 9.89
N ASP A 83 8.91 10.86 9.34
CA ASP A 83 9.84 10.50 8.26
C ASP A 83 9.50 11.21 6.94
N LEU A 84 8.25 11.69 6.78
CA LEU A 84 7.84 12.55 5.68
C LEU A 84 8.30 14.01 5.84
N GLY A 85 8.75 14.43 7.02
CA GLY A 85 9.04 15.82 7.39
C GLY A 85 10.48 16.07 7.81
N GLY A 86 11.45 15.38 7.18
CA GLY A 86 12.87 15.54 7.47
C GLY A 86 13.29 17.02 7.50
N ASN A 87 13.84 17.44 8.65
CA ASN A 87 14.34 18.79 8.95
C ASN A 87 14.75 19.63 7.73
N GLY A 88 13.88 20.55 7.29
CA GLY A 88 14.28 21.80 6.62
C GLY A 88 14.35 21.84 5.09
N GLY A 89 13.85 20.85 4.37
CA GLY A 89 13.75 20.87 2.89
C GLY A 89 12.31 21.06 2.40
N GLY A 90 12.09 21.89 1.38
CA GLY A 90 10.76 22.22 0.86
C GLY A 90 9.99 21.05 0.23
N GLY A 91 8.78 21.31 -0.27
CA GLY A 91 7.82 20.30 -0.76
C GLY A 91 8.32 19.31 -1.82
N ASP A 92 9.45 19.57 -2.49
CA ASP A 92 10.09 18.63 -3.42
C ASP A 92 10.61 17.36 -2.72
N ASP A 93 11.03 17.45 -1.46
CA ASP A 93 11.48 16.29 -0.67
C ASP A 93 10.31 15.36 -0.33
N LEU A 94 9.14 15.93 -0.02
CA LEU A 94 7.93 15.17 0.27
C LEU A 94 7.42 14.42 -0.98
N GLU A 95 7.41 15.08 -2.15
CA GLU A 95 7.03 14.43 -3.41
C GLU A 95 7.95 13.24 -3.72
N SER A 96 9.26 13.40 -3.52
CA SER A 96 10.23 12.32 -3.73
C SER A 96 10.00 11.16 -2.76
N VAL A 97 9.77 11.43 -1.48
CA VAL A 97 9.53 10.37 -0.48
C VAL A 97 8.26 9.59 -0.80
N ILE A 98 7.18 10.27 -1.19
CA ILE A 98 5.93 9.60 -1.59
C ILE A 98 6.15 8.77 -2.86
N TYR A 99 6.86 9.32 -3.84
CA TYR A 99 7.21 8.61 -5.07
C TYR A 99 8.01 7.34 -4.77
N ASP A 100 9.10 7.44 -4.01
CA ASP A 100 9.96 6.32 -3.67
C ASP A 100 9.23 5.27 -2.83
N THR A 101 8.36 5.71 -1.92
CA THR A 101 7.52 4.81 -1.11
C THR A 101 6.56 3.99 -1.97
N ILE A 102 5.81 4.64 -2.86
CA ILE A 102 4.84 3.95 -3.73
C ILE A 102 5.58 3.06 -4.74
N LYS A 103 6.75 3.49 -5.23
CA LYS A 103 7.60 2.70 -6.12
C LYS A 103 8.13 1.44 -5.42
N LEU A 104 8.60 1.58 -4.18
CA LEU A 104 9.06 0.46 -3.37
C LEU A 104 7.92 -0.51 -3.05
N ALA A 105 6.73 0.00 -2.73
CA ALA A 105 5.53 -0.82 -2.55
C ALA A 105 5.16 -1.58 -3.82
N ARG A 106 5.20 -0.92 -4.99
CA ARG A 106 4.99 -1.60 -6.28
C ARG A 106 5.97 -2.77 -6.46
N ASP A 107 7.25 -2.54 -6.19
CA ASP A 107 8.29 -3.55 -6.37
C ASP A 107 8.10 -4.72 -5.38
N ALA A 108 7.80 -4.42 -4.12
CA ALA A 108 7.50 -5.41 -3.09
C ALA A 108 6.26 -6.25 -3.44
N PHE A 109 5.23 -5.64 -4.03
CA PHE A 109 3.97 -6.31 -4.34
C PHE A 109 3.96 -7.00 -5.71
N SER A 110 5.02 -6.86 -6.50
CA SER A 110 5.14 -7.39 -7.87
C SER A 110 4.91 -8.91 -7.98
N THR A 111 5.12 -9.64 -6.88
CA THR A 111 4.94 -11.10 -6.83
C THR A 111 3.51 -11.54 -6.51
N PHE A 112 2.62 -10.60 -6.15
CA PHE A 112 1.22 -10.84 -5.85
C PHE A 112 0.34 -10.46 -7.05
N PRO A 113 -0.82 -11.11 -7.24
CA PRO A 113 -1.66 -10.90 -8.42
C PRO A 113 -2.56 -9.66 -8.26
N TRP A 114 -1.96 -8.49 -8.01
CA TRP A 114 -2.66 -7.20 -7.97
C TRP A 114 -2.63 -6.50 -9.35
N HIS A 115 -3.58 -5.62 -9.61
CA HIS A 115 -3.67 -4.90 -10.88
C HIS A 115 -3.11 -3.47 -10.74
N LEU A 116 -1.89 -3.25 -11.22
CA LEU A 116 -1.20 -1.95 -11.09
C LEU A 116 -1.96 -0.78 -11.74
N GLN A 117 -2.77 -1.01 -12.78
CA GLN A 117 -3.54 0.07 -13.42
C GLN A 117 -4.59 0.68 -12.46
N GLU A 118 -5.10 -0.09 -11.51
CA GLU A 118 -6.03 0.40 -10.49
C GLU A 118 -5.37 1.41 -9.55
N LEU A 119 -4.03 1.42 -9.42
CA LEU A 119 -3.32 2.48 -8.71
C LEU A 119 -3.61 3.86 -9.31
N VAL A 120 -3.79 3.93 -10.64
CA VAL A 120 -4.08 5.18 -11.35
C VAL A 120 -5.57 5.50 -11.27
N GLU A 121 -6.43 4.52 -11.49
CA GLU A 121 -7.88 4.70 -11.49
C GLU A 121 -8.41 5.09 -10.11
N GLN A 122 -7.87 4.47 -9.06
CA GLN A 122 -8.24 4.71 -7.66
C GLN A 122 -7.39 5.80 -6.99
N ALA A 123 -6.40 6.38 -7.67
CA ALA A 123 -5.54 7.43 -7.10
C ALA A 123 -6.33 8.59 -6.45
N PRO A 124 -7.44 9.09 -7.02
CA PRO A 124 -8.26 10.12 -6.39
C PRO A 124 -8.81 9.72 -5.02
N ASP A 125 -9.23 8.47 -4.87
CA ASP A 125 -9.87 7.93 -3.67
C ASP A 125 -8.83 7.54 -2.63
N LEU A 126 -7.67 7.03 -3.06
CA LEU A 126 -6.53 6.79 -2.18
C LEU A 126 -6.03 8.09 -1.57
N TYR A 127 -5.93 9.16 -2.37
CA TYR A 127 -5.58 10.47 -1.85
C TYR A 127 -6.59 10.94 -0.79
N ALA A 128 -7.89 10.78 -1.03
CA ALA A 128 -8.91 11.14 -0.04
C ALA A 128 -8.74 10.36 1.27
N GLN A 129 -8.50 9.04 1.19
CA GLN A 129 -8.28 8.21 2.37
C GLN A 129 -6.99 8.59 3.13
N ILE A 130 -5.91 8.93 2.42
CA ILE A 130 -4.68 9.42 3.05
C ILE A 130 -4.96 10.72 3.80
N GLN A 131 -5.70 11.66 3.21
CA GLN A 131 -6.06 12.92 3.87
C GLN A 131 -6.91 12.68 5.12
N GLU A 132 -7.90 11.79 5.04
CA GLU A 132 -8.76 11.44 6.19
C GLU A 132 -8.01 10.77 7.35
N GLN A 133 -6.97 9.99 7.04
CA GLN A 133 -6.19 9.26 8.04
C GLN A 133 -4.91 9.98 8.46
N CYS A 134 -4.64 11.15 7.87
CA CYS A 134 -3.42 11.89 8.12
C CYS A 134 -3.45 12.50 9.53
N PRO A 135 -2.44 12.22 10.37
CA PRO A 135 -2.32 12.83 11.69
C PRO A 135 -1.99 14.33 11.63
N ASP A 136 -1.39 14.79 10.52
CA ASP A 136 -0.88 16.15 10.32
C ASP A 136 -1.46 16.72 9.01
N GLU A 137 -2.52 17.51 9.16
CA GLU A 137 -3.22 18.14 8.03
C GLU A 137 -2.29 19.04 7.21
N ASP A 138 -1.30 19.68 7.83
CA ASP A 138 -0.37 20.58 7.15
C ASP A 138 0.66 19.80 6.33
N LEU A 139 1.11 18.63 6.80
CA LEU A 139 2.00 17.73 6.05
C LEU A 139 1.29 17.12 4.85
N CYS A 140 0.04 16.70 5.02
CA CYS A 140 -0.75 16.11 3.94
C CYS A 140 -1.28 17.15 2.94
N ALA A 141 -1.48 18.40 3.34
CA ALA A 141 -1.85 19.49 2.44
C ALA A 141 -0.71 19.93 1.50
N GLN A 142 0.55 19.60 1.82
CA GLN A 142 1.70 19.96 0.99
C GLN A 142 1.74 19.24 -0.37
N ILE A 143 1.20 18.02 -0.45
CA ILE A 143 1.06 17.32 -1.72
C ILE A 143 -0.34 17.53 -2.31
N SER A 144 -0.41 18.12 -3.50
CA SER A 144 -1.71 18.27 -4.17
C SER A 144 -2.25 16.93 -4.68
N LYS A 145 -3.58 16.77 -4.70
CA LYS A 145 -4.26 15.63 -5.36
C LYS A 145 -3.73 15.39 -6.78
N ARG A 146 -3.48 16.46 -7.54
CA ARG A 146 -2.95 16.39 -8.90
C ARG A 146 -1.54 15.81 -8.94
N THR A 147 -0.67 16.24 -8.04
CA THR A 147 0.69 15.70 -7.90
C THR A 147 0.65 14.22 -7.54
N PHE A 148 -0.14 13.83 -6.56
CA PHE A 148 -0.29 12.43 -6.15
C PHE A 148 -0.72 11.54 -7.33
N ILE A 149 -1.74 11.94 -8.09
CA ILE A 149 -2.18 11.22 -9.29
C ILE A 149 -1.06 11.13 -10.33
N LYS A 150 -0.25 12.18 -10.50
CA LYS A 150 0.90 12.17 -11.42
C LYS A 150 1.97 11.16 -10.98
N ILE A 151 2.25 11.08 -9.68
CA ILE A 151 3.15 10.07 -9.09
C ILE A 151 2.63 8.66 -9.39
N CYS A 152 1.37 8.37 -9.06
CA CYS A 152 0.74 7.07 -9.34
C CYS A 152 0.83 6.68 -10.82
N LYS A 153 0.55 7.62 -11.74
CA LYS A 153 0.70 7.42 -13.19
C LYS A 153 2.14 7.12 -13.57
N SER A 154 3.09 7.91 -13.08
CA SER A 154 4.51 7.70 -13.38
C SER A 154 4.99 6.32 -12.94
N ILE A 155 4.50 5.81 -11.81
CA ILE A 155 4.91 4.51 -11.28
C ILE A 155 4.23 3.36 -12.02
N ALA A 156 2.96 3.52 -12.40
CA ALA A 156 2.20 2.49 -13.11
C ALA A 156 2.65 2.29 -14.57
N TYR A 157 3.21 3.33 -15.19
CA TYR A 157 3.65 3.32 -16.60
C TYR A 157 5.18 3.38 -16.79
N ALA A 158 5.97 3.23 -15.71
CA ALA A 158 7.43 3.13 -15.77
C ALA A 158 7.89 1.69 -16.02
#